data_AF-A0AAD6PEE8-F1
#
_entry.id   AF-A0AAD6PEE8-F1
#
_cell.length_a   1.000
_cell.length_b   1.000
_cell.length_c   1.000
_cell.angle_alpha   90.00
_cell.angle_beta   90.00
_cell.angle_gamma   90.00
#
_symmetry.space_group_name_H-M   'P 1'
#
loop_
_entity.id
_entity.type
_entity.pdbx_description
1 polymer ?
#
loop_
_entity_poly.entity_id
_entity_poly.type
_entity_poly.pdbx_seq_one_letter_code
_entity_poly.pdbx_strand_id
1 'polypeptide(L)'
;MSNRKRGPFVSLQLMSRWRNIVGLNVGMGEFVHKHPHVFDVFTHPIRRNLCCRISGKFKSLVSEEEGLVKDCELECVKRVKRLLMMSKNGRLHVHALRLIRRELGLPEDFRESVLGKYKENFRLVDLEIVELIDKDGNFGLAEVEKWREKEYREKWLSELETKFAFPINFPTGFKIERGGREKLKNWQMLPYSKPYEGNEVVQVGTCGKKRYEKRAVAMIHELLSLTVEKMVEVERLAHFRKDLWYGSECARVVIGTSWDFLYIN
;
A
#
# COMPACT_ATOMS: atom_id res chain seq x y z
N MET A 1 24.56 28.28 1.32
CA MET A 1 25.31 27.00 1.43
C MET A 1 25.55 26.44 0.04
N SER A 2 26.78 26.03 -0.25
CA SER A 2 27.33 25.79 -1.60
C SER A 2 26.49 24.88 -2.49
N ASN A 3 25.99 25.42 -3.60
CA ASN A 3 25.32 24.74 -4.71
C ASN A 3 26.33 23.94 -5.55
N ARG A 4 27.06 22.99 -4.92
CA ARG A 4 27.97 22.09 -5.62
C ARG A 4 27.13 21.15 -6.46
N LYS A 5 27.03 21.43 -7.77
CA LYS A 5 26.55 20.47 -8.78
C LYS A 5 27.32 19.16 -8.55
N ARG A 6 26.66 18.17 -7.94
CA ARG A 6 27.24 16.86 -7.72
C ARG A 6 27.51 16.26 -9.11
N GLY A 7 28.73 15.79 -9.34
CA GLY A 7 29.08 15.17 -10.62
C GLY A 7 28.21 13.93 -10.92
N PRO A 8 28.15 13.47 -12.18
CA PRO A 8 27.29 12.34 -12.59
C PRO A 8 27.77 10.97 -12.07
N PHE A 9 28.80 10.95 -11.24
CA PHE A 9 29.40 9.76 -10.64
C PHE A 9 29.88 10.08 -9.22
N VAL A 10 30.02 9.04 -8.39
CA VAL A 10 30.49 9.14 -6.99
C VAL A 10 31.57 8.09 -6.74
N SER A 11 32.59 8.40 -5.94
CA SER A 11 33.58 7.41 -5.53
C SER A 11 33.02 6.47 -4.47
N LEU A 12 33.36 5.17 -4.54
CA LEU A 12 32.92 4.19 -3.55
C LEU A 12 33.43 4.52 -2.14
N GLN A 13 34.62 5.14 -2.05
CA GLN A 13 35.18 5.66 -0.79
C GLN A 13 34.36 6.80 -0.18
N LEU A 14 33.69 7.63 -0.99
CA LEU A 14 32.81 8.66 -0.46
C LEU A 14 31.48 8.06 -0.02
N MET A 15 30.95 7.11 -0.80
CA MET A 15 29.70 6.43 -0.46
C MET A 15 29.81 5.58 0.81
N SER A 16 31.00 5.04 1.13
CA SER A 16 31.19 4.24 2.34
C SER A 16 30.89 5.03 3.62
N ARG A 17 31.03 6.36 3.59
CA ARG A 17 30.66 7.26 4.69
C ARG A 17 29.15 7.36 4.89
N TRP A 18 28.36 7.03 3.88
CA TRP A 18 26.90 7.09 3.95
C TRP A 18 26.29 5.76 4.34
N ARG A 19 27.07 4.68 4.44
CA ARG A 19 26.58 3.33 4.81
C ARG A 19 25.64 3.35 6.01
N ASN A 20 26.03 4.05 7.08
CA ASN A 20 25.24 4.13 8.31
C ASN A 20 23.99 5.03 8.15
N ILE A 21 24.05 6.03 7.28
CA ILE A 21 22.93 6.95 7.01
C ILE A 21 21.81 6.23 6.24
N VAL A 22 22.19 5.38 5.28
CA VAL A 22 21.24 4.62 4.47
C VAL A 22 20.89 3.25 5.07
N GLY A 23 21.38 2.93 6.28
CA GLY A 23 21.07 1.67 6.97
C GLY A 23 21.58 0.41 6.25
N LEU A 24 22.67 0.51 5.47
CA LEU A 24 23.20 -0.64 4.73
C LEU A 24 24.03 -1.56 5.64
N ASN A 25 23.58 -2.80 5.80
CA ASN A 25 24.29 -3.82 6.57
C ASN A 25 25.53 -4.40 5.84
N VAL A 26 25.67 -4.16 4.53
CA VAL A 26 26.78 -4.64 3.68
C VAL A 26 27.77 -3.52 3.35
N GLY A 27 28.99 -3.88 2.91
CA GLY A 27 29.96 -2.91 2.40
C GLY A 27 29.50 -2.27 1.09
N MET A 28 29.81 -1.00 0.84
CA MET A 28 29.35 -0.30 -0.38
C MET A 28 29.83 -0.96 -1.68
N GLY A 29 31.04 -1.52 -1.71
CA GLY A 29 31.53 -2.25 -2.87
C GLY A 29 30.72 -3.52 -3.14
N GLU A 30 30.39 -4.27 -2.07
CA GLU A 30 29.56 -5.46 -2.15
C GLU A 30 28.12 -5.13 -2.58
N PHE A 31 27.54 -4.06 -2.03
CA PHE A 31 26.22 -3.56 -2.43
C PHE A 31 26.17 -3.25 -3.93
N VAL A 32 27.13 -2.47 -4.43
CA VAL A 32 27.19 -2.11 -5.84
C VAL A 32 27.37 -3.35 -6.73
N HIS A 33 28.19 -4.31 -6.29
CA HIS A 33 28.40 -5.56 -7.01
C HIS A 33 27.16 -6.46 -7.04
N LYS A 34 26.32 -6.44 -6.00
CA LYS A 34 25.03 -7.15 -5.97
C LYS A 34 23.99 -6.57 -6.92
N HIS A 35 24.13 -5.32 -7.35
CA HIS A 35 23.19 -4.61 -8.22
C HIS A 35 23.83 -4.10 -9.52
N PRO A 36 24.36 -4.99 -10.39
CA PRO A 36 25.09 -4.59 -11.60
C PRO A 36 24.21 -3.92 -12.67
N HIS A 37 22.89 -4.10 -12.60
CA HIS A 37 21.92 -3.47 -13.51
C HIS A 37 21.60 -2.02 -13.12
N VAL A 38 21.83 -1.64 -11.86
CA VAL A 38 21.58 -0.27 -11.35
C VAL A 38 22.82 0.60 -11.51
N PHE A 39 24.01 0.03 -11.30
CA PHE A 39 25.26 0.78 -11.21
C PHE A 39 26.29 0.38 -12.27
N ASP A 40 26.80 1.36 -13.01
CA ASP A 40 28.00 1.19 -13.82
C ASP A 40 29.23 1.55 -12.97
N VAL A 41 30.11 0.58 -12.72
CA VAL A 41 31.35 0.77 -11.97
C VAL A 41 32.51 0.99 -12.93
N PHE A 42 33.33 2.01 -12.67
CA PHE A 42 34.50 2.33 -13.48
C PHE A 42 35.62 2.92 -12.62
N THR A 43 36.86 2.82 -13.10
CA THR A 43 38.01 3.47 -12.47
C THR A 43 38.16 4.89 -13.01
N HIS A 44 38.29 5.86 -12.11
CA HIS A 44 38.46 7.25 -12.53
C HIS A 44 39.80 7.42 -13.25
N PRO A 45 39.84 8.01 -14.47
CA PRO A 45 41.06 8.04 -15.29
C PRO A 45 42.24 8.76 -14.61
N ILE A 46 41.97 9.87 -13.92
CA ILE A 46 42.99 10.67 -13.23
C ILE A 46 43.27 10.17 -11.80
N ARG A 47 42.23 10.00 -10.98
CA ARG A 47 42.36 9.70 -9.55
C ARG A 47 42.59 8.21 -9.24
N ARG A 48 42.45 7.31 -10.23
CA ARG A 48 42.54 5.84 -10.09
C ARG A 48 41.65 5.22 -9.02
N ASN A 49 40.66 5.96 -8.52
CA ASN A 49 39.71 5.49 -7.53
C ASN A 49 38.52 4.81 -8.22
N LEU A 50 37.95 3.78 -7.57
CA LEU A 50 36.70 3.16 -8.01
C LEU A 50 35.52 4.13 -7.82
N CYS A 51 34.82 4.40 -8.92
CA CYS A 51 33.62 5.21 -8.98
C CYS A 51 32.45 4.38 -9.50
N CYS A 52 31.25 4.77 -9.11
CA CYS A 52 30.04 4.26 -9.74
C CYS A 52 29.16 5.43 -10.22
N ARG A 53 28.35 5.14 -11.23
CA ARG A 53 27.25 5.99 -11.69
C ARG A 53 26.02 5.14 -11.89
N ILE A 54 24.85 5.77 -11.87
CA ILE A 54 23.61 5.10 -12.23
C ILE A 54 23.69 4.73 -13.72
N SER A 55 23.40 3.47 -14.03
CA SER A 55 23.43 2.94 -15.39
C SER A 55 22.45 3.67 -16.30
N GLY A 56 22.82 3.85 -17.56
CA GLY A 56 21.93 4.46 -18.56
C GLY A 56 20.61 3.70 -18.70
N LYS A 57 20.66 2.36 -18.64
CA LYS A 57 19.48 1.49 -18.67
C LYS A 57 18.57 1.70 -17.46
N PHE A 58 19.13 1.87 -16.27
CA PHE A 58 18.34 2.14 -15.09
C PHE A 58 17.67 3.52 -15.16
N LYS A 59 18.37 4.53 -15.69
CA LYS A 59 17.78 5.87 -15.91
C LYS A 59 16.62 5.84 -16.90
N SER A 60 16.74 5.07 -17.99
CA SER A 60 15.63 4.93 -18.94
C SER A 60 14.42 4.27 -18.30
N LEU A 61 14.62 3.23 -17.48
CA LEU A 61 13.54 2.58 -16.73
C LEU A 61 12.84 3.53 -15.76
N VAL A 62 13.60 4.34 -15.01
CA VAL A 62 13.01 5.35 -14.11
C VAL A 62 12.21 6.39 -14.89
N SER A 63 12.72 6.86 -16.04
CA SER A 63 12.00 7.80 -16.89
C SER A 63 10.74 7.22 -17.52
N GLU A 64 10.76 5.92 -17.85
CA GLU A 64 9.60 5.19 -18.36
C GLU A 64 8.53 5.04 -17.28
N GLU A 65 8.92 4.64 -16.06
CA GLU A 65 8.04 4.57 -14.89
C GLU A 65 7.38 5.94 -14.62
N GLU A 66 8.17 7.01 -14.60
CA GLU A 66 7.65 8.39 -14.44
C GLU A 66 6.66 8.79 -15.54
N GLY A 67 6.87 8.32 -16.78
CA GLY A 67 5.94 8.51 -17.89
C GLY A 67 4.63 7.76 -17.66
N LEU A 68 4.69 6.48 -17.34
CA LEU A 68 3.51 5.65 -17.08
C LEU A 68 2.67 6.16 -15.92
N VAL A 69 3.31 6.64 -14.84
CA VAL A 69 2.61 7.24 -13.70
C VAL A 69 1.82 8.48 -14.11
N LYS A 70 2.39 9.31 -14.99
CA LYS A 70 1.69 10.49 -15.54
C LYS A 70 0.55 10.11 -16.46
N ASP A 71 0.74 9.11 -17.31
CA ASP A 71 -0.33 8.62 -18.21
C ASP A 71 -1.48 7.99 -17.41
N CYS A 72 -1.19 7.39 -16.24
CA CYS A 72 -2.16 6.80 -15.32
C CYS A 72 -2.73 7.79 -14.28
N GLU A 73 -2.69 9.09 -14.55
CA GLU A 73 -3.13 10.14 -13.62
C GLU A 73 -4.55 9.92 -13.08
N LEU A 74 -5.50 9.57 -13.97
CA LEU A 74 -6.89 9.32 -13.58
C LEU A 74 -7.01 8.14 -12.60
N GLU A 75 -6.17 7.13 -12.74
CA GLU A 75 -6.16 5.98 -11.83
C GLU A 75 -5.57 6.36 -10.47
N CYS A 76 -4.55 7.23 -10.44
CA CYS A 76 -4.04 7.82 -9.21
C CYS A 76 -5.13 8.59 -8.46
N VAL A 77 -5.92 9.41 -9.16
CA VAL A 77 -7.07 10.14 -8.59
C VAL A 77 -8.08 9.16 -7.99
N LYS A 78 -8.44 8.09 -8.71
CA LYS A 78 -9.38 7.07 -8.20
C LYS A 78 -8.86 6.38 -6.95
N ARG A 79 -7.58 6.00 -6.91
CA ARG A 79 -6.95 5.37 -5.74
C ARG A 79 -7.00 6.27 -4.51
N VAL A 80 -6.63 7.55 -4.67
CA VAL A 80 -6.70 8.54 -3.57
C VAL A 80 -8.14 8.75 -3.12
N LYS A 81 -9.08 8.86 -4.06
CA LYS A 81 -10.52 9.03 -3.76
C LYS A 81 -11.06 7.86 -2.95
N ARG A 82 -10.78 6.62 -3.38
CA ARG A 82 -11.15 5.39 -2.67
C ARG A 82 -10.55 5.32 -1.28
N LEU A 83 -9.27 5.66 -1.14
CA LEU A 83 -8.60 5.71 0.14
C LEU A 83 -9.23 6.73 1.11
N LEU A 84 -9.65 7.89 0.61
CA LEU A 84 -10.34 8.89 1.42
C LEU A 84 -11.72 8.43 1.87
N MET A 85 -12.48 7.75 1.03
CA MET A 85 -13.78 7.20 1.43
C MET A 85 -13.68 6.17 2.55
N MET A 86 -12.60 5.39 2.56
CA MET A 86 -12.29 4.45 3.63
C MET A 86 -11.92 5.14 4.96
N SER A 87 -11.56 6.42 4.92
CA SER A 87 -11.30 7.21 6.12
C SER A 87 -12.60 7.64 6.80
N LYS A 88 -12.57 7.68 8.14
CA LYS A 88 -13.72 7.97 9.00
C LYS A 88 -14.50 9.21 8.59
N ASN A 89 -13.81 10.27 8.16
CA ASN A 89 -14.41 11.56 7.82
C ASN A 89 -14.28 11.92 6.34
N GLY A 90 -13.71 11.05 5.50
CA GLY A 90 -13.28 11.46 4.16
C GLY A 90 -12.01 12.31 4.18
N ARG A 91 -11.20 12.22 5.25
CA ARG A 91 -10.04 13.09 5.48
C ARG A 91 -8.79 12.29 5.77
N LEU A 92 -7.65 12.72 5.26
CA LEU A 92 -6.37 12.06 5.50
C LEU A 92 -5.24 13.08 5.52
N HIS A 93 -4.22 12.84 6.36
CA HIS A 93 -3.02 13.66 6.31
C HIS A 93 -2.23 13.42 5.02
N VAL A 94 -1.80 14.50 4.36
CA VAL A 94 -0.94 14.47 3.17
C VAL A 94 0.39 13.74 3.47
N HIS A 95 0.86 13.82 4.72
CA HIS A 95 2.02 13.06 5.17
C HIS A 95 1.80 11.54 5.08
N ALA A 96 0.62 11.03 5.46
CA ALA A 96 0.32 9.61 5.36
C ALA A 96 0.32 9.14 3.89
N LEU A 97 -0.26 9.92 2.97
CA LEU A 97 -0.17 9.66 1.53
C LEU A 97 1.27 9.65 1.02
N ARG A 98 2.12 10.55 1.53
CA ARG A 98 3.54 10.61 1.15
C ARG A 98 4.31 9.36 1.56
N LEU A 99 3.97 8.75 2.70
CA LEU A 99 4.65 7.53 3.19
C LEU A 99 4.38 6.30 2.32
N ILE A 100 3.18 6.18 1.75
CA ILE A 100 2.79 5.08 0.85
C ILE A 100 2.72 5.52 -0.63
N ARG A 101 3.39 6.63 -0.97
CA ARG A 101 3.31 7.25 -2.30
C ARG A 101 3.71 6.27 -3.41
N ARG A 102 4.78 5.51 -3.18
CA ARG A 102 5.32 4.54 -4.14
C ARG A 102 4.38 3.36 -4.32
N GLU A 103 3.84 2.84 -3.22
CA GLU A 103 2.92 1.71 -3.20
C GLU A 103 1.60 2.04 -3.90
N LEU A 104 1.10 3.27 -3.76
CA LEU A 104 -0.09 3.75 -4.47
C LEU A 104 0.17 4.14 -5.94
N GLY A 105 1.44 4.17 -6.37
CA GLY A 105 1.85 4.62 -7.70
C GLY A 105 1.61 6.12 -7.92
N LEU A 106 1.70 6.94 -6.87
CA LEU A 106 1.48 8.38 -6.97
C LEU A 106 2.75 9.11 -7.48
N PRO A 107 2.60 10.15 -8.32
CA PRO A 107 3.74 10.94 -8.79
C PRO A 107 4.41 11.71 -7.64
N GLU A 108 5.70 12.05 -7.79
CA GLU A 108 6.46 12.83 -6.79
C GLU A 108 5.78 14.17 -6.45
N ASP A 109 5.14 14.79 -7.46
CA ASP A 109 4.43 16.06 -7.36
C ASP A 109 2.92 15.91 -7.11
N PHE A 110 2.44 14.76 -6.59
CA PHE A 110 1.00 14.45 -6.44
C PHE A 110 0.18 15.54 -5.74
N ARG A 111 0.81 16.36 -4.89
CA ARG A 111 0.12 17.49 -4.25
C ARG A 111 -0.36 18.53 -5.26
N GLU A 112 0.37 18.75 -6.34
CA GLU A 112 0.00 19.68 -7.40
C GLU A 112 -0.69 18.96 -8.55
N SER A 113 -0.10 17.85 -9.02
CA SER A 113 -0.59 17.09 -10.18
C SER A 113 -1.92 16.38 -9.91
N VAL A 114 -2.14 15.86 -8.70
CA VAL A 114 -3.37 15.14 -8.33
C VAL A 114 -4.28 16.01 -7.45
N LEU A 115 -3.80 16.47 -6.30
CA LEU A 115 -4.66 17.19 -5.35
C LEU A 115 -4.96 18.63 -5.81
N GLY A 116 -4.00 19.29 -6.44
CA GLY A 116 -4.11 20.68 -6.91
C GLY A 116 -4.90 20.82 -8.22
N LYS A 117 -4.83 19.81 -9.09
CA LYS A 117 -5.52 19.79 -10.39
C LYS A 117 -6.99 19.39 -10.28
N TYR A 118 -7.31 18.38 -9.45
CA TYR A 118 -8.67 17.84 -9.30
C TYR A 118 -9.39 18.43 -8.08
N LYS A 119 -9.62 19.75 -8.11
CA LYS A 119 -10.22 20.51 -6.99
C LYS A 119 -11.70 20.23 -6.77
N GLU A 120 -12.38 19.70 -7.78
CA GLU A 120 -13.75 19.21 -7.70
C GLU A 120 -13.87 17.93 -6.86
N ASN A 121 -12.79 17.14 -6.80
CA ASN A 121 -12.74 15.92 -6.00
C ASN A 121 -12.14 16.16 -4.61
N PHE A 122 -11.08 16.98 -4.53
CA PHE A 122 -10.27 17.12 -3.32
C PHE A 122 -10.20 18.56 -2.84
N ARG A 123 -10.31 18.72 -1.52
CA ARG A 123 -10.06 19.98 -0.81
C ARG A 123 -8.86 19.83 0.11
N LEU A 124 -7.88 20.73 -0.01
CA LEU A 124 -6.75 20.81 0.92
C LEU A 124 -7.09 21.80 2.05
N VAL A 125 -7.19 21.29 3.28
CA VAL A 125 -7.39 22.05 4.51
C VAL A 125 -6.03 22.21 5.20
N ASP A 126 -5.67 23.44 5.56
CA ASP A 126 -4.42 23.82 6.23
C ASP A 126 -3.14 23.34 5.51
N LEU A 127 -3.23 23.02 4.21
CA LEU A 127 -2.14 22.45 3.39
C LEU A 127 -1.61 21.08 3.85
N GLU A 128 -2.19 20.50 4.90
CA GLU A 128 -1.74 19.25 5.53
C GLU A 128 -2.78 18.14 5.48
N ILE A 129 -4.06 18.49 5.33
CA ILE A 129 -5.17 17.53 5.32
C ILE A 129 -5.84 17.58 3.96
N VAL A 130 -5.97 16.43 3.31
CA VAL A 130 -6.81 16.27 2.13
C VAL A 130 -8.18 15.79 2.56
N GLU A 131 -9.22 16.42 2.03
CA GLU A 131 -10.62 16.11 2.27
C GLU A 131 -11.32 15.80 0.95
N LEU A 132 -12.17 14.78 0.97
CA LEU A 132 -13.05 14.42 -0.13
C LEU A 132 -14.29 15.32 -0.13
N ILE A 133 -14.54 16.00 -1.27
CA ILE A 133 -15.68 16.91 -1.43
C ILE A 133 -16.95 16.13 -1.76
N ASP A 134 -16.88 15.25 -2.76
CA ASP A 134 -18.01 14.43 -3.21
C ASP A 134 -17.84 12.98 -2.74
N LYS A 135 -18.74 12.57 -1.83
CA LYS A 135 -18.85 11.21 -1.30
C LYS A 135 -19.87 10.34 -2.04
N ASP A 136 -20.66 10.94 -2.95
CA ASP A 136 -21.85 10.30 -3.53
C ASP A 136 -21.62 9.70 -4.91
N GLY A 137 -20.42 9.85 -5.48
CA GLY A 137 -20.10 9.17 -6.73
C GLY A 137 -20.18 7.65 -6.62
N ASN A 138 -20.63 7.00 -7.69
CA ASN A 138 -20.69 5.55 -7.78
C ASN A 138 -19.27 5.00 -8.02
N PHE A 139 -18.50 4.77 -6.96
CA PHE A 139 -17.06 4.46 -7.06
C PHE A 139 -16.73 2.98 -7.31
N GLY A 140 -17.77 2.18 -7.58
CA GLY A 140 -17.66 0.76 -7.84
C GLY A 140 -17.57 -0.06 -6.57
N LEU A 141 -17.85 -1.35 -6.73
CA LEU A 141 -17.78 -2.34 -5.67
C LEU A 141 -16.35 -2.50 -5.14
N ALA A 142 -16.21 -2.81 -3.85
CA ALA A 142 -14.93 -3.18 -3.27
C ALA A 142 -14.36 -4.40 -4.00
N GLU A 143 -13.04 -4.54 -4.04
CA GLU A 143 -12.42 -5.59 -4.87
C GLU A 143 -12.85 -7.00 -4.41
N VAL A 144 -13.05 -7.16 -3.10
CA VAL A 144 -13.61 -8.38 -2.50
C VAL A 144 -15.02 -8.68 -3.01
N GLU A 145 -15.84 -7.66 -3.24
CA GLU A 145 -17.21 -7.85 -3.74
C GLU A 145 -17.23 -8.26 -5.21
N LYS A 146 -16.34 -7.72 -6.04
CA LYS A 146 -16.17 -8.18 -7.42
C LYS A 146 -15.74 -9.65 -7.44
N TRP A 147 -14.82 -10.04 -6.55
CA TRP A 147 -14.45 -11.44 -6.38
C TRP A 147 -15.66 -12.30 -5.99
N ARG A 148 -16.49 -11.87 -5.04
CA ARG A 148 -17.73 -12.59 -4.65
C ARG A 148 -18.71 -12.74 -5.81
N GLU A 149 -18.91 -11.69 -6.61
CA GLU A 149 -19.80 -11.74 -7.78
C GLU A 149 -19.30 -12.77 -8.80
N LYS A 150 -17.98 -12.83 -9.03
CA LYS A 150 -17.37 -13.83 -9.89
C LYS A 150 -17.55 -15.25 -9.35
N GLU A 151 -17.30 -15.45 -8.05
CA GLU A 151 -17.48 -16.76 -7.41
C GLU A 151 -18.94 -17.25 -7.47
N TYR A 152 -19.90 -16.34 -7.32
CA TYR A 152 -21.33 -16.66 -7.47
C TYR A 152 -21.65 -17.15 -8.89
N ARG A 153 -21.22 -16.39 -9.91
CA ARG A 153 -21.54 -16.69 -11.31
C ARG A 153 -20.82 -17.93 -11.84
N GLU A 154 -19.57 -18.15 -11.43
CA GLU A 154 -18.73 -19.19 -12.00
C GLU A 154 -18.75 -20.50 -11.22
N LYS A 155 -18.95 -20.45 -9.89
CA LYS A 155 -18.87 -21.63 -9.01
C LYS A 155 -20.19 -22.04 -8.36
N TRP A 156 -21.29 -21.33 -8.63
CA TRP A 156 -22.63 -21.61 -8.11
C TRP A 156 -22.68 -21.77 -6.58
N LEU A 157 -21.82 -21.05 -5.86
CA LEU A 157 -21.81 -21.04 -4.40
C LEU A 157 -23.03 -20.28 -3.86
N SER A 158 -23.58 -20.76 -2.75
CA SER A 158 -24.72 -20.11 -2.10
C SER A 158 -24.39 -18.67 -1.70
N GLU A 159 -25.31 -17.74 -1.97
CA GLU A 159 -25.18 -16.32 -1.61
C GLU A 159 -24.92 -16.16 -0.11
N LEU A 160 -25.51 -17.02 0.73
CA LEU A 160 -25.37 -16.97 2.17
C LEU A 160 -23.94 -17.25 2.65
N GLU A 161 -23.23 -18.16 1.96
CA GLU A 161 -21.87 -18.57 2.33
C GLU A 161 -20.81 -17.59 1.79
N THR A 162 -21.13 -16.84 0.72
CA THR A 162 -20.19 -15.97 0.02
C THR A 162 -20.37 -14.48 0.32
N LYS A 163 -21.53 -14.06 0.84
CA LYS A 163 -21.88 -12.64 1.07
C LYS A 163 -20.83 -11.84 1.84
N PHE A 164 -20.14 -12.47 2.80
CA PHE A 164 -19.09 -11.85 3.62
C PHE A 164 -17.74 -12.55 3.50
N ALA A 165 -17.57 -13.40 2.49
CA ALA A 165 -16.38 -14.22 2.36
C ALA A 165 -15.21 -13.44 1.76
N PHE A 166 -14.00 -13.92 2.01
CA PHE A 166 -12.74 -13.45 1.45
C PHE A 166 -12.06 -14.58 0.69
N PRO A 167 -11.24 -14.28 -0.33
CA PRO A 167 -10.36 -15.29 -0.92
C PRO A 167 -9.40 -15.81 0.15
N ILE A 168 -9.30 -17.12 0.28
CA ILE A 168 -8.39 -17.79 1.22
C ILE A 168 -7.45 -18.67 0.41
N ASN A 169 -6.15 -18.42 0.53
CA ASN A 169 -5.11 -19.26 -0.03
C ASN A 169 -4.18 -19.71 1.10
N PHE A 170 -4.05 -21.02 1.28
CA PHE A 170 -3.11 -21.58 2.23
C PHE A 170 -1.77 -21.84 1.55
N PRO A 171 -0.63 -21.49 2.17
CA PRO A 171 0.66 -21.87 1.64
C PRO A 171 0.79 -23.40 1.59
N THR A 172 1.56 -23.89 0.62
CA THR A 172 1.79 -25.33 0.45
C THR A 172 2.34 -25.93 1.74
N GLY A 173 1.66 -26.97 2.24
CA GLY A 173 2.06 -27.65 3.49
C GLY A 173 1.42 -27.11 4.77
N PHE A 174 0.58 -26.07 4.70
CA PHE A 174 -0.13 -25.56 5.88
C PHE A 174 -1.09 -26.60 6.45
N LYS A 175 -0.93 -26.93 7.74
CA LYS A 175 -1.81 -27.88 8.46
C LYS A 175 -2.82 -27.11 9.29
N ILE A 176 -4.09 -27.19 8.89
CA ILE A 176 -5.19 -26.61 9.65
C ILE A 176 -5.45 -27.48 10.88
N GLU A 177 -5.38 -26.87 12.07
CA GLU A 177 -5.67 -27.53 13.34
C GLU A 177 -7.11 -28.10 13.39
N ARG A 178 -7.34 -29.09 14.25
CA ARG A 178 -8.67 -29.69 14.44
C ARG A 178 -9.67 -28.62 14.88
N GLY A 179 -10.76 -28.47 14.11
CA GLY A 179 -11.77 -27.42 14.34
C GLY A 179 -11.42 -26.05 13.73
N GLY A 180 -10.22 -25.86 13.18
CA GLY A 180 -9.82 -24.61 12.51
C GLY A 180 -10.64 -24.32 11.25
N ARG A 181 -11.01 -25.36 10.48
CA ARG A 181 -11.88 -25.24 9.30
C ARG A 181 -13.27 -24.73 9.66
N GLU A 182 -13.87 -25.26 10.72
CA GLU A 182 -15.20 -24.84 11.20
C GLU A 182 -15.16 -23.41 11.74
N LYS A 183 -14.13 -23.06 12.51
CA LYS A 183 -13.92 -21.68 12.98
C LYS A 183 -13.77 -20.71 11.81
N LEU A 184 -13.01 -21.10 10.78
CA LEU A 184 -12.82 -20.30 9.58
C LEU A 184 -14.13 -20.15 8.80
N LYS A 185 -14.89 -21.23 8.60
CA LYS A 185 -16.20 -21.17 7.94
C LYS A 185 -17.14 -20.21 8.67
N ASN A 186 -17.23 -20.34 9.99
CA ASN A 186 -18.03 -19.43 10.82
C ASN A 186 -17.54 -17.98 10.71
N TRP A 187 -16.23 -17.75 10.71
CA TRP A 187 -15.66 -16.41 10.53
C TRP A 187 -15.97 -15.84 9.13
N GLN A 188 -15.89 -16.64 8.07
CA GLN A 188 -16.22 -16.26 6.69
C GLN A 188 -17.70 -15.87 6.53
N MET A 189 -18.61 -16.44 7.33
CA MET A 189 -20.03 -16.08 7.33
C MET A 189 -20.37 -14.86 8.20
N LEU A 190 -19.46 -14.38 9.06
CA LEU A 190 -19.75 -13.24 9.96
C LEU A 190 -20.11 -11.96 9.17
N PRO A 191 -21.22 -11.28 9.48
CA PRO A 191 -21.55 -10.01 8.86
C PRO A 191 -20.58 -8.91 9.33
N TYR A 192 -20.21 -8.01 8.42
CA TYR A 192 -19.41 -6.82 8.73
C TYR A 192 -19.84 -5.67 7.82
N SER A 193 -19.67 -4.43 8.30
CA SER A 193 -19.91 -3.22 7.51
C SER A 193 -18.79 -3.05 6.48
N LYS A 194 -19.13 -2.86 5.21
CA LYS A 194 -18.15 -2.86 4.12
C LYS A 194 -17.23 -1.63 4.17
N PRO A 195 -16.08 -1.64 3.45
CA PRO A 195 -15.10 -0.56 3.51
C PRO A 195 -15.63 0.84 3.16
N TYR A 196 -16.60 0.91 2.24
CA TYR A 196 -17.21 2.17 1.77
C TYR A 196 -18.56 2.48 2.42
N GLU A 197 -19.08 1.58 3.26
CA GLU A 197 -20.34 1.80 3.97
C GLU A 197 -20.11 2.63 5.24
N GLY A 198 -21.07 3.52 5.53
CA GLY A 198 -21.05 4.39 6.70
C GLY A 198 -20.96 3.62 8.02
N ASN A 199 -20.41 4.27 9.05
CA ASN A 199 -20.22 3.65 10.36
C ASN A 199 -21.56 3.38 11.06
N GLU A 200 -22.01 2.14 11.03
CA GLU A 200 -22.86 1.65 12.11
C GLU A 200 -22.00 1.45 13.36
N VAL A 201 -22.42 2.07 14.46
CA VAL A 201 -21.79 1.90 15.77
C VAL A 201 -21.94 0.43 16.16
N VAL A 202 -20.88 -0.37 15.94
CA VAL A 202 -20.87 -1.76 16.37
C VAL A 202 -20.92 -1.77 17.89
N GLN A 203 -22.08 -2.12 18.44
CA GLN A 203 -22.27 -2.24 19.88
C GLN A 203 -21.26 -3.23 20.47
N VAL A 204 -20.63 -2.81 21.57
CA VAL A 204 -19.52 -3.51 22.23
C VAL A 204 -20.06 -4.71 23.00
N GLY A 205 -20.13 -5.85 22.33
CA GLY A 205 -20.27 -7.18 22.92
C GLY A 205 -19.25 -8.16 22.30
N THR A 206 -19.20 -9.41 22.76
CA THR A 206 -18.24 -10.43 22.27
C THR A 206 -18.34 -10.66 20.75
N CYS A 207 -19.55 -10.60 20.18
CA CYS A 207 -19.75 -10.62 18.73
C CYS A 207 -19.29 -9.34 18.04
N GLY A 208 -19.33 -8.20 18.71
CA GLY A 208 -18.83 -6.92 18.19
C GLY A 208 -17.33 -6.94 17.88
N LYS A 209 -16.53 -7.58 18.74
CA LYS A 209 -15.07 -7.72 18.54
C LYS A 209 -14.74 -8.47 17.25
N LYS A 210 -15.34 -9.64 17.01
CA LYS A 210 -15.08 -10.43 15.80
C LYS A 210 -15.53 -9.71 14.51
N ARG A 211 -16.65 -8.97 14.57
CA ARG A 211 -17.11 -8.15 13.43
C ARG A 211 -16.15 -7.01 13.14
N TYR A 212 -15.57 -6.42 14.18
CA TYR A 212 -14.57 -5.36 14.06
C TYR A 212 -13.26 -5.86 13.44
N GLU A 213 -12.75 -7.00 13.90
CA GLU A 213 -11.59 -7.68 13.30
C GLU A 213 -11.83 -7.99 11.83
N LYS A 214 -13.00 -8.54 11.50
CA LYS A 214 -13.37 -8.87 10.12
C LYS A 214 -13.50 -7.63 9.23
N ARG A 215 -14.12 -6.56 9.72
CA ARG A 215 -14.24 -5.30 8.98
C ARG A 215 -12.89 -4.80 8.53
N ALA A 216 -11.89 -4.93 9.37
CA ALA A 216 -10.60 -4.38 9.02
C ALA A 216 -9.70 -5.28 8.20
N VAL A 217 -9.88 -6.59 8.27
CA VAL A 217 -9.38 -7.45 7.21
C VAL A 217 -9.92 -6.97 5.86
N ALA A 218 -11.19 -6.56 5.80
CA ALA A 218 -11.75 -5.94 4.60
C ALA A 218 -11.09 -4.60 4.24
N MET A 219 -10.81 -3.75 5.22
CA MET A 219 -10.12 -2.47 4.99
C MET A 219 -8.70 -2.68 4.46
N ILE A 220 -7.96 -3.63 5.03
CA ILE A 220 -6.59 -3.96 4.59
C ILE A 220 -6.65 -4.56 3.19
N HIS A 221 -7.59 -5.46 2.93
CA HIS A 221 -7.74 -6.05 1.61
C HIS A 221 -8.06 -4.97 0.56
N GLU A 222 -8.93 -4.02 0.87
CA GLU A 222 -9.20 -2.93 -0.06
C GLU A 222 -8.00 -1.98 -0.18
N LEU A 223 -7.29 -1.68 0.91
CA LEU A 223 -6.10 -0.83 0.84
C LEU A 223 -5.00 -1.45 -0.05
N LEU A 224 -4.74 -2.74 0.13
CA LEU A 224 -3.75 -3.47 -0.67
C LEU A 224 -4.20 -3.57 -2.13
N SER A 225 -5.50 -3.72 -2.43
CA SER A 225 -5.99 -3.73 -3.82
C SER A 225 -5.81 -2.37 -4.53
N LEU A 226 -5.70 -1.26 -3.78
CA LEU A 226 -5.36 0.05 -4.33
C LEU A 226 -3.87 0.22 -4.63
N THR A 227 -3.00 -0.63 -4.08
CA THR A 227 -1.55 -0.56 -4.33
C THR A 227 -1.14 -1.29 -5.60
N VAL A 228 -0.08 -0.80 -6.24
CA VAL A 228 0.40 -1.33 -7.53
C VAL A 228 0.88 -2.78 -7.39
N GLU A 229 1.66 -3.07 -6.35
CA GLU A 229 2.23 -4.39 -6.09
C GLU A 229 1.38 -5.25 -5.14
N LYS A 230 0.22 -4.75 -4.71
CA LYS A 230 -0.65 -5.40 -3.70
C LYS A 230 0.04 -5.69 -2.37
N MET A 231 1.05 -4.88 -2.02
CA MET A 231 1.85 -5.02 -0.82
C MET A 231 2.20 -3.66 -0.21
N VAL A 232 2.25 -3.63 1.12
CA VAL A 232 2.66 -2.47 1.92
C VAL A 232 3.40 -2.96 3.15
N GLU A 233 4.44 -2.24 3.53
CA GLU A 233 5.17 -2.48 4.78
C GLU A 233 4.26 -2.24 6.00
N VAL A 234 4.28 -3.16 6.96
CA VAL A 234 3.39 -3.13 8.14
C VAL A 234 3.57 -1.86 8.97
N GLU A 235 4.79 -1.34 9.06
CA GLU A 235 5.08 -0.08 9.76
C GLU A 235 4.36 1.11 9.12
N ARG A 236 4.24 1.13 7.79
CA ARG A 236 3.53 2.19 7.06
C ARG A 236 2.03 2.12 7.28
N LEU A 237 1.47 0.91 7.41
CA LEU A 237 0.06 0.72 7.77
C LEU A 237 -0.28 1.30 9.14
N ALA A 238 0.67 1.33 10.08
CA ALA A 238 0.45 1.89 11.41
C ALA A 238 0.18 3.41 11.38
N HIS A 239 0.67 4.14 10.39
CA HIS A 239 0.38 5.57 10.24
C HIS A 239 -1.08 5.85 9.88
N PHE A 240 -1.71 4.90 9.19
CA PHE A 240 -3.12 4.98 8.84
C PHE A 240 -4.06 4.62 10.00
N ARG A 241 -3.53 4.16 11.14
CA ARG A 241 -4.33 3.64 12.26
C ARG A 241 -5.29 4.65 12.88
N LYS A 242 -4.91 5.94 12.89
CA LYS A 242 -5.76 7.02 13.43
C LYS A 242 -6.84 7.45 12.44
N ASP A 243 -6.54 7.35 11.15
CA ASP A 243 -7.35 7.89 10.07
C ASP A 243 -8.27 6.83 9.45
N LEU A 244 -7.80 5.58 9.39
CA LEU A 244 -8.53 4.38 8.99
C LEU A 244 -9.03 3.62 10.23
N TRP A 245 -10.22 3.03 10.11
CA TRP A 245 -11.03 2.53 11.21
C TRP A 245 -10.44 1.33 12.01
N TYR A 246 -9.21 0.86 11.77
CA TYR A 246 -8.67 -0.30 12.49
C TYR A 246 -7.83 0.10 13.70
N GLY A 247 -8.42 0.00 14.90
CA GLY A 247 -7.94 0.56 16.16
C GLY A 247 -6.67 -0.07 16.76
N SER A 248 -6.39 0.29 18.01
CA SER A 248 -5.18 -0.06 18.77
C SER A 248 -4.92 -1.56 19.01
N GLU A 249 -5.92 -2.43 18.80
CA GLU A 249 -5.79 -3.88 19.02
C GLU A 249 -5.37 -4.66 17.76
N CYS A 250 -5.35 -3.97 16.64
CA CYS A 250 -5.51 -4.59 15.35
C CYS A 250 -4.20 -4.89 14.63
N ALA A 251 -3.14 -4.18 15.01
CA ALA A 251 -1.78 -4.60 14.75
C ALA A 251 -1.52 -6.01 15.32
N ARG A 252 -2.13 -6.40 16.45
CA ARG A 252 -2.01 -7.79 16.96
C ARG A 252 -2.80 -8.81 16.11
N VAL A 253 -3.79 -8.38 15.34
CA VAL A 253 -4.53 -9.28 14.44
C VAL A 253 -3.74 -9.50 13.15
N VAL A 254 -3.08 -8.45 12.64
CA VAL A 254 -2.19 -8.50 11.47
C VAL A 254 -0.81 -9.10 11.81
N ILE A 255 -0.37 -9.06 13.07
CA ILE A 255 0.94 -9.57 13.53
C ILE A 255 0.79 -10.86 14.37
N GLY A 256 -0.43 -11.26 14.74
CA GLY A 256 -0.64 -12.29 15.77
C GLY A 256 -1.85 -13.18 15.56
N THR A 257 -2.48 -13.17 14.38
CA THR A 257 -3.35 -14.29 14.00
C THR A 257 -2.65 -15.16 12.97
N SER A 258 -2.88 -16.47 13.03
CA SER A 258 -2.33 -17.51 12.14
C SER A 258 -2.80 -17.39 10.67
N TRP A 259 -3.14 -16.17 10.24
CA TRP A 259 -3.77 -15.82 8.97
C TRP A 259 -2.98 -14.71 8.25
N ASP A 260 -1.65 -14.71 8.42
CA ASP A 260 -0.67 -13.85 7.73
C ASP A 260 -0.59 -14.06 6.20
N PHE A 261 -1.57 -14.75 5.60
CA PHE A 261 -1.58 -15.14 4.19
C PHE A 261 -2.84 -14.63 3.48
N LEU A 262 -3.13 -13.34 3.61
CA LEU A 262 -4.00 -12.65 2.65
C LEU A 262 -3.13 -12.08 1.54
N TYR A 263 -2.68 -12.96 0.64
CA TYR A 263 -2.25 -12.54 -0.68
C TYR A 263 -3.49 -12.16 -1.48
N ILE A 264 -3.60 -10.89 -1.83
CA ILE A 264 -4.48 -10.46 -2.91
C ILE A 264 -3.79 -10.89 -4.20
N ASN A 265 -4.25 -11.99 -4.80
CA ASN A 265 -3.88 -12.31 -6.18
C ASN A 265 -4.46 -11.27 -7.14
#